data_AF-F2YGN0-F1
#
_entry.id   AF-F2YGN0-F1
#
_cell.length_a   1.000
_cell.length_b   1.000
_cell.length_c   1.000
_cell.angle_alpha   90.00
_cell.angle_beta   90.00
_cell.angle_gamma   90.00
#
_symmetry.space_group_name_H-M   'P 1'
#
loop_
_entity.id
_entity.type
_entity.pdbx_description
1 polymer ?
#
loop_
_entity_poly.entity_id
_entity_poly.type
_entity_poly.pdbx_seq_one_letter_code
_entity_poly.pdbx_strand_id
1 'polypeptide(L)'
;MIAQEPIIRYEVPGARRFGNYVWGSLMCIGGLGFLITGISSYLDFPFLSLLKSPNIQFFPQGLVMCFYGVLGLVLGIYIWLIILWNLGEGFNEFNLQTGYVRIFRWGFPGKNRRIDLQYPIQEIQSIRVEIQEGINPKRIIYLKLRGNREIPLTRAGQPLSIQQIETQAAELAKFLQVSLEGI
;
A
#
# COMPACT_ATOMS: atom_id res chain seq x y z
N MET A 1 -19.29 -34.85 7.13
CA MET A 1 -19.42 -33.39 7.36
C MET A 1 -18.02 -32.85 7.55
N ILE A 2 -17.49 -32.08 6.60
CA ILE A 2 -16.18 -31.45 6.77
C ILE A 2 -16.38 -30.32 7.78
N ALA A 3 -15.76 -30.43 8.95
CA ALA A 3 -15.79 -29.36 9.94
C ALA A 3 -15.18 -28.11 9.30
N GLN A 4 -15.99 -27.07 9.09
CA GLN A 4 -15.45 -25.78 8.68
C GLN A 4 -14.57 -25.26 9.82
N GLU A 5 -13.35 -24.83 9.49
CA GLU A 5 -12.51 -24.19 10.49
C GLU A 5 -13.26 -23.00 11.09
N PRO A 6 -13.29 -22.84 12.42
CA PRO A 6 -14.09 -21.82 13.08
C PRO A 6 -13.62 -20.38 12.82
N ILE A 7 -12.43 -20.22 12.22
CA ILE A 7 -11.72 -18.96 12.04
C ILE A 7 -11.12 -18.93 10.64
N ILE A 8 -11.40 -17.88 9.88
CA ILE A 8 -10.71 -17.56 8.63
C ILE A 8 -9.88 -16.30 8.83
N ARG A 9 -8.62 -16.34 8.40
CA ARG A 9 -7.71 -15.19 8.46
C ARG A 9 -7.06 -14.92 7.12
N TYR A 10 -7.19 -13.70 6.63
CA TYR A 10 -6.50 -13.21 5.44
C TYR A 10 -5.46 -12.16 5.83
N GLU A 11 -4.21 -12.43 5.51
CA GLU A 11 -3.13 -11.44 5.65
C GLU A 11 -3.22 -10.39 4.54
N VAL A 12 -2.97 -9.14 4.90
CA VAL A 12 -3.01 -7.99 4.00
C VAL A 12 -1.60 -7.41 3.89
N PRO A 13 -0.95 -7.54 2.73
CA PRO A 13 0.44 -7.13 2.58
C PRO A 13 0.59 -5.61 2.72
N GLY A 14 1.59 -5.24 3.51
CA GLY A 14 1.98 -3.88 3.80
C GLY A 14 2.71 -3.16 2.68
N ALA A 15 3.50 -2.17 3.09
CA ALA A 15 4.35 -1.40 2.20
C ALA A 15 5.72 -2.04 1.93
N ARG A 16 6.06 -3.16 2.58
CA ARG A 16 7.28 -3.94 2.29
C ARG A 16 7.15 -4.77 1.02
N ARG A 17 6.86 -4.10 -0.10
CA ARG A 17 6.75 -4.69 -1.43
C ARG A 17 8.03 -4.44 -2.22
N PHE A 18 8.40 -5.39 -3.07
CA PHE A 18 9.57 -5.25 -3.94
C PHE A 18 9.57 -3.92 -4.70
N GLY A 19 8.43 -3.52 -5.28
CA GLY A 19 8.31 -2.24 -6.00
C GLY A 19 8.65 -1.02 -5.13
N ASN A 20 8.27 -0.99 -3.85
CA ASN A 20 8.60 0.13 -2.98
C ASN A 20 10.10 0.19 -2.68
N TYR A 21 10.77 -0.95 -2.51
CA TYR A 21 12.23 -0.99 -2.35
C TYR A 21 12.96 -0.47 -3.60
N VAL A 22 12.50 -0.87 -4.80
CA VAL A 22 13.07 -0.41 -6.07
C VAL A 22 12.87 1.10 -6.22
N TRP A 23 11.65 1.60 -6.05
CA TRP A 23 11.35 3.02 -6.19
C TRP A 23 12.04 3.88 -5.12
N GLY A 24 12.04 3.43 -3.86
CA GLY A 24 12.75 4.13 -2.77
C GLY A 24 14.25 4.23 -3.03
N SER A 25 14.86 3.15 -3.55
CA SER A 25 16.29 3.15 -3.91
C SER A 25 16.57 4.06 -5.11
N LEU A 26 15.76 3.98 -6.16
CA LEU A 26 15.93 4.80 -7.37
C LEU A 26 15.80 6.30 -7.05
N MET A 27 14.83 6.68 -6.22
CA MET A 27 14.63 8.07 -5.78
C MET A 27 15.81 8.58 -4.95
N CYS A 28 16.34 7.77 -4.03
CA CYS A 28 17.52 8.14 -3.24
C CYS A 28 18.78 8.27 -4.11
N ILE A 29 19.05 7.28 -4.99
CA ILE A 29 20.23 7.29 -5.86
C ILE A 29 20.16 8.46 -6.85
N GLY A 30 19.02 8.65 -7.51
CA GLY A 30 18.81 9.77 -8.43
C GLY A 30 18.88 11.12 -7.73
N GLY A 31 18.25 11.24 -6.55
CA GLY A 31 18.28 12.45 -5.72
C GLY A 31 19.71 12.82 -5.29
N LEU A 32 20.47 11.85 -4.78
CA LEU A 32 21.89 12.04 -4.45
C LEU A 32 22.73 12.41 -5.67
N GLY A 33 22.53 11.73 -6.80
CA GLY A 33 23.25 12.02 -8.04
C GLY A 33 23.04 13.46 -8.50
N PHE A 34 21.79 13.93 -8.54
CA PHE A 34 21.49 15.31 -8.90
C PHE A 34 22.02 16.33 -7.89
N LEU A 35 21.91 16.05 -6.60
CA LEU A 35 22.42 16.95 -5.57
C LEU A 35 23.95 17.09 -5.63
N ILE A 36 24.67 15.96 -5.79
CA ILE A 36 26.12 15.94 -5.94
C ILE A 36 26.53 16.69 -7.20
N THR A 37 25.83 16.50 -8.31
CA THR A 37 26.13 17.19 -9.58
C THR A 37 25.91 18.70 -9.46
N GLY A 38 24.81 19.12 -8.84
CA GLY A 38 24.50 20.54 -8.60
C GLY A 38 25.53 21.21 -7.69
N ILE A 39 25.88 20.59 -6.56
CA ILE A 39 26.93 21.10 -5.64
C ILE A 39 28.30 21.11 -6.31
N SER A 40 28.62 20.08 -7.10
CA SER A 40 29.86 20.03 -7.86
C SER A 40 29.98 21.19 -8.84
N SER A 41 28.91 21.56 -9.54
CA SER A 41 28.89 22.72 -10.44
C SER A 41 29.03 24.07 -9.73
N TYR A 42 28.70 24.16 -8.45
CA TYR A 42 28.90 25.37 -7.65
C TYR A 42 30.35 25.53 -7.17
N LEU A 43 31.00 24.40 -6.84
CA LEU A 43 32.34 24.38 -6.27
C LEU A 43 33.45 24.18 -7.31
N ASP A 44 33.09 24.04 -8.59
CA ASP A 44 33.99 23.71 -9.71
C ASP A 44 34.90 22.49 -9.43
N PHE A 45 34.46 21.60 -8.55
CA PHE A 45 35.19 20.41 -8.11
C PHE A 45 34.35 19.15 -8.33
N PRO A 46 34.80 18.19 -9.16
CA PRO A 46 34.06 16.94 -9.38
C PRO A 46 34.23 15.99 -8.20
N PHE A 47 33.24 15.94 -7.30
CA PHE A 47 33.21 15.01 -6.16
C PHE A 47 33.24 13.53 -6.57
N LEU A 48 32.73 13.21 -7.76
CA LEU A 48 32.69 11.85 -8.30
C LEU A 48 33.18 11.88 -9.75
N SER A 49 34.23 11.10 -10.04
CA SER A 49 34.80 10.99 -11.39
C SER A 49 33.79 10.51 -12.43
N LEU A 50 32.81 9.68 -12.02
CA LEU A 50 31.72 9.19 -12.88
C LEU A 50 30.70 10.28 -13.25
N LEU A 51 30.57 11.33 -12.43
CA LEU A 51 29.65 12.44 -12.63
C LEU A 51 30.37 13.70 -13.16
N LYS A 52 31.62 13.55 -13.61
CA LYS A 52 32.41 14.64 -14.18
C LYS A 52 31.77 15.09 -15.49
N SER A 53 30.89 16.08 -15.41
CA SER A 53 30.31 16.74 -16.57
C SER A 53 31.08 18.03 -16.82
N PRO A 54 31.87 18.13 -17.90
CA PRO A 54 32.82 19.22 -18.08
C PRO A 54 32.18 20.60 -18.32
N ASN A 55 30.86 20.72 -18.45
CA ASN A 55 30.20 21.95 -18.93
C ASN A 55 28.88 22.31 -18.19
N ILE A 56 28.61 21.80 -16.99
CA ILE A 56 27.40 22.22 -16.25
C ILE A 56 27.68 23.53 -15.53
N GLN A 57 27.09 24.62 -16.00
CA GLN A 57 27.07 25.89 -15.27
C GLN A 57 26.12 25.80 -14.07
N PHE A 58 26.55 26.31 -12.91
CA PHE A 58 25.72 26.29 -11.70
C PHE A 58 24.36 26.97 -11.92
N PHE A 59 24.36 28.18 -12.50
CA PHE A 59 23.12 28.88 -12.82
C PHE A 59 22.85 28.82 -14.34
N PRO A 60 21.65 28.39 -14.79
CA PRO A 60 20.51 27.90 -13.99
C PRO A 60 20.57 26.38 -13.71
N GLN A 61 21.37 25.62 -14.47
CA GLN A 61 21.24 24.17 -14.58
C GLN A 61 21.61 23.42 -13.30
N GLY A 62 22.75 23.75 -12.68
CA GLY A 62 23.18 23.17 -11.40
C GLY A 62 22.19 23.44 -10.25
N LEU A 63 21.61 24.65 -10.20
CA LEU A 63 20.59 25.02 -9.22
C LEU A 63 19.33 24.17 -9.37
N VAL A 64 18.87 23.95 -10.61
CA VAL A 64 17.74 23.07 -10.92
C VAL A 64 18.05 21.62 -10.52
N MET A 65 19.29 21.16 -10.74
CA MET A 65 19.73 19.83 -10.26
C MET A 65 19.70 19.73 -8.74
N CYS A 66 20.14 20.74 -8.00
CA CYS A 66 20.00 20.77 -6.54
C CYS A 66 18.53 20.64 -6.11
N PHE A 67 17.63 21.38 -6.75
CA PHE A 67 16.20 21.34 -6.44
C PHE A 67 15.59 19.94 -6.66
N TYR A 68 15.81 19.34 -7.84
CA TYR A 68 15.35 17.98 -8.12
C TYR A 68 16.05 16.93 -7.24
N GLY A 69 17.30 17.16 -6.87
CA GLY A 69 18.06 16.32 -5.94
C GLY A 69 17.41 16.27 -4.56
N VAL A 70 17.08 17.44 -4.00
CA VAL A 70 16.36 17.54 -2.71
C VAL A 70 14.98 16.90 -2.79
N LEU A 71 14.20 17.17 -3.84
CA LEU A 71 12.89 16.56 -4.02
C LEU A 71 12.97 15.02 -4.11
N GLY A 72 13.90 14.51 -4.91
CA GLY A 72 14.14 13.07 -5.05
C GLY A 72 14.54 12.41 -3.73
N LEU A 73 15.40 13.06 -2.95
CA LEU A 73 15.79 12.60 -1.62
C LEU A 73 14.62 12.60 -0.63
N VAL A 74 13.84 13.68 -0.57
CA VAL A 74 12.67 13.78 0.31
C VAL A 74 11.65 12.68 -0.02
N LEU A 75 11.37 12.47 -1.31
CA LEU A 75 10.47 11.40 -1.77
C LEU A 75 11.05 10.01 -1.48
N GLY A 76 12.34 9.80 -1.70
CA GLY A 76 13.03 8.54 -1.39
C GLY A 76 12.98 8.21 0.10
N ILE A 77 13.32 9.17 0.96
CA ILE A 77 13.24 9.05 2.41
C ILE A 77 11.81 8.73 2.83
N TYR A 78 10.81 9.42 2.26
CA TYR A 78 9.40 9.15 2.55
C TYR A 78 9.00 7.71 2.23
N ILE A 79 9.40 7.17 1.07
CA ILE A 79 9.14 5.77 0.70
C ILE A 79 9.82 4.82 1.69
N TRP A 80 11.08 5.08 2.06
CA TRP A 80 11.80 4.28 3.05
C TRP A 80 11.14 4.31 4.44
N LEU A 81 10.61 5.45 4.87
CA LEU A 81 9.86 5.57 6.11
C LEU A 81 8.55 4.76 6.06
N ILE A 82 7.83 4.80 4.94
CA ILE A 82 6.64 3.98 4.71
C ILE A 82 6.97 2.47 4.82
N ILE A 83 8.10 2.04 4.24
CA ILE A 83 8.60 0.66 4.31
C ILE A 83 8.98 0.29 5.76
N LEU A 84 9.73 1.16 6.43
CA LEU A 84 10.19 0.97 7.81
C LEU A 84 9.02 0.74 8.76
N TRP A 85 7.98 1.57 8.63
CA TRP A 85 6.77 1.46 9.45
C TRP A 85 5.79 0.38 9.00
N ASN A 86 6.06 -0.26 7.86
CA ASN A 86 5.22 -1.25 7.19
C ASN A 86 3.77 -0.80 7.03
N LEU A 87 3.60 0.41 6.48
CA LEU A 87 2.29 1.05 6.41
C LEU A 87 1.26 0.20 5.66
N GLY A 88 0.09 0.05 6.27
CA GLY A 88 -1.09 -0.67 5.79
C GLY A 88 -0.97 -2.19 5.79
N GLU A 89 0.08 -2.76 6.39
CA GLU A 89 0.11 -4.19 6.72
C GLU A 89 -0.97 -4.50 7.74
N GLY A 90 -1.56 -5.68 7.68
CA GLY A 90 -2.38 -6.20 8.76
C GLY A 90 -3.12 -7.44 8.31
N PHE A 91 -4.28 -7.70 8.90
CA PHE A 91 -5.05 -8.91 8.60
C PHE A 91 -6.56 -8.66 8.75
N ASN A 92 -7.34 -9.53 8.13
CA ASN A 92 -8.77 -9.66 8.35
C ASN A 92 -9.01 -11.02 8.99
N GLU A 93 -9.59 -11.04 10.19
CA GLU A 93 -9.94 -12.26 10.91
C GLU A 93 -11.46 -12.33 11.06
N PHE A 94 -12.04 -13.45 10.67
CA PHE A 94 -13.46 -13.76 10.75
C PHE A 94 -13.62 -14.96 11.68
N ASN A 95 -14.18 -14.75 12.86
CA ASN A 95 -14.23 -15.78 13.90
C ASN A 95 -15.69 -16.08 14.28
N LEU A 96 -16.18 -17.26 13.89
CA LEU A 96 -17.53 -17.70 14.18
C LEU A 96 -17.72 -18.13 15.65
N GLN A 97 -16.65 -18.52 16.34
CA GLN A 97 -16.70 -18.89 17.76
C GLN A 97 -16.87 -17.68 18.66
N THR A 98 -16.12 -16.60 18.40
CA THR A 98 -16.26 -15.35 19.16
C THR A 98 -17.42 -14.52 18.67
N GLY A 99 -17.86 -14.70 17.42
CA GLY A 99 -18.94 -13.95 16.79
C GLY A 99 -18.51 -12.58 16.28
N TYR A 100 -17.20 -12.33 16.10
CA TYR A 100 -16.66 -11.05 15.68
C TYR A 100 -15.79 -11.16 14.41
N VAL A 101 -15.81 -10.07 13.63
CA VAL A 101 -14.86 -9.78 12.57
C VAL A 101 -13.91 -8.72 13.05
N ARG A 102 -12.61 -9.00 12.92
CA ARG A 102 -11.53 -8.08 13.29
C ARG A 102 -10.75 -7.69 12.05
N ILE A 103 -10.63 -6.38 11.83
CA ILE A 103 -9.86 -5.79 10.74
C ILE A 103 -8.74 -4.98 11.38
N PHE A 104 -7.52 -5.48 11.26
CA PHE A 104 -6.33 -4.83 11.79
C PHE A 104 -5.49 -4.25 10.67
N ARG A 105 -5.00 -3.01 10.82
CA ARG A 105 -4.03 -2.37 9.93
C ARG A 105 -3.03 -1.52 10.70
N TRP A 106 -1.79 -1.49 10.22
CA TRP A 106 -0.76 -0.56 10.62
C TRP A 106 -0.93 0.78 9.89
N GLY A 107 -1.17 1.86 10.62
CA GLY A 107 -1.23 3.23 10.13
C GLY A 107 0.12 3.96 10.25
N PHE A 108 0.08 5.27 10.00
CA PHE A 108 1.22 6.15 10.19
C PHE A 108 1.67 6.18 11.66
N PRO A 109 2.95 6.49 11.94
CA PRO A 109 3.43 6.62 13.31
C PRO A 109 2.63 7.67 14.08
N GLY A 110 2.35 7.39 15.35
CA GLY A 110 1.55 8.26 16.22
C GLY A 110 0.67 7.46 17.17
N LYS A 111 -0.23 8.17 17.88
CA LYS A 111 -1.13 7.58 18.87
C LYS A 111 -2.09 6.54 18.25
N ASN A 112 -2.54 6.79 17.02
CA ASN A 112 -3.50 5.94 16.29
C ASN A 112 -2.81 5.04 15.25
N ARG A 113 -1.57 4.63 15.52
CA ARG A 113 -0.82 3.76 14.60
C ARG A 113 -1.48 2.40 14.40
N ARG A 114 -2.14 1.86 15.42
CA ARG A 114 -2.84 0.58 15.33
C ARG A 114 -4.31 0.86 15.04
N ILE A 115 -4.74 0.53 13.82
CA ILE A 115 -6.15 0.59 13.43
C ILE A 115 -6.69 -0.81 13.68
N ASP A 116 -7.47 -0.98 14.74
CA ASP A 116 -8.07 -2.25 15.14
C ASP A 116 -9.58 -2.06 15.20
N LEU A 117 -10.28 -2.54 14.17
CA LEU A 117 -11.73 -2.42 14.04
C LEU A 117 -12.35 -3.78 14.31
N GLN A 118 -13.35 -3.81 15.19
CA GLN A 118 -14.08 -5.03 15.53
C GLN A 118 -15.57 -4.81 15.32
N TYR A 119 -16.21 -5.75 14.62
CA TYR A 119 -17.64 -5.72 14.34
C TYR A 119 -18.26 -7.07 14.65
N PRO A 120 -19.46 -7.11 15.24
CA PRO A 120 -20.19 -8.35 15.44
C PRO A 120 -20.65 -8.91 14.09
N ILE A 121 -20.56 -10.22 13.90
CA ILE A 121 -20.91 -10.89 12.63
C ILE A 121 -22.38 -10.62 12.25
N GLN A 122 -23.25 -10.44 13.23
CA GLN A 122 -24.67 -10.15 13.02
C GLN A 122 -24.92 -8.80 12.34
N GLU A 123 -23.97 -7.87 12.41
CA GLU A 123 -24.03 -6.58 11.71
C GLU A 123 -23.64 -6.68 10.23
N ILE A 124 -23.10 -7.80 9.77
CA ILE A 124 -22.71 -7.99 8.38
C ILE A 124 -23.96 -8.32 7.57
N GLN A 125 -24.22 -7.53 6.52
CA GLN A 125 -25.36 -7.73 5.62
C GLN A 125 -24.98 -8.55 4.40
N SER A 126 -23.86 -8.20 3.76
CA SER A 126 -23.41 -8.82 2.52
C SER A 126 -21.93 -8.59 2.28
N ILE A 127 -21.35 -9.40 1.41
CA ILE A 127 -20.03 -9.18 0.83
C ILE A 127 -20.24 -8.53 -0.53
N ARG A 128 -19.68 -7.35 -0.76
CA ARG A 128 -19.79 -6.65 -2.04
C ARG A 128 -18.49 -6.75 -2.82
N VAL A 129 -18.55 -7.13 -4.09
CA VAL A 129 -17.41 -7.14 -5.00
C VAL A 129 -17.54 -5.97 -5.98
N GLU A 130 -16.47 -5.20 -6.12
CA GLU A 130 -16.36 -4.13 -7.12
C GLU A 130 -15.26 -4.49 -8.12
N ILE A 131 -15.66 -4.67 -9.38
CA ILE A 131 -14.74 -4.91 -10.50
C ILE A 131 -14.88 -3.73 -11.46
N GLN A 132 -13.81 -2.94 -11.58
CA GLN A 132 -13.68 -1.88 -12.57
C GLN A 132 -12.56 -2.26 -13.52
N GLU A 133 -12.87 -2.37 -14.81
CA GLU A 133 -11.87 -2.59 -15.87
C GLU A 133 -11.48 -1.26 -16.55
N GLY A 134 -10.32 -1.25 -17.21
CA GLY A 134 -9.80 -0.10 -17.95
C GLY A 134 -8.33 0.21 -17.63
N ILE A 135 -7.95 1.48 -17.78
CA ILE A 135 -6.56 1.95 -17.59
C ILE A 135 -6.11 1.81 -16.12
N ASN A 136 -7.04 1.85 -15.17
CA ASN A 136 -6.79 1.66 -13.75
C ASN A 136 -7.75 0.60 -13.18
N PRO A 137 -7.46 -0.69 -13.39
CA PRO A 137 -8.35 -1.75 -12.96
C PRO A 137 -8.42 -1.78 -11.43
N LYS A 138 -9.63 -1.74 -10.88
CA LYS A 138 -9.88 -1.90 -9.45
C LYS A 138 -10.64 -3.19 -9.23
N ARG A 139 -10.18 -3.99 -8.29
CA ARG A 139 -10.88 -5.20 -7.89
C ARG A 139 -10.85 -5.31 -6.38
N ILE A 140 -11.95 -4.94 -5.74
CA ILE A 140 -12.02 -4.72 -4.29
C ILE A 140 -13.17 -5.54 -3.71
N ILE A 141 -12.92 -6.19 -2.57
CA ILE A 141 -13.95 -6.86 -1.77
C ILE A 141 -14.28 -5.93 -0.60
N TYR A 142 -15.56 -5.61 -0.42
CA TYR A 142 -16.08 -4.83 0.68
C TYR A 142 -16.91 -5.70 1.62
N LEU A 143 -16.75 -5.45 2.91
CA LEU A 143 -17.66 -5.91 3.95
C LEU A 143 -18.75 -4.85 4.13
N LYS A 144 -20.00 -5.18 3.77
CA LYS A 144 -21.14 -4.29 3.95
C LYS A 144 -21.79 -4.58 5.31
N LEU A 145 -21.73 -3.58 6.19
CA LEU A 145 -22.36 -3.60 7.50
C LEU A 145 -23.76 -2.97 7.45
N ARG A 146 -24.58 -3.26 8.46
CA ARG A 146 -25.87 -2.60 8.70
C ARG A 146 -25.68 -1.08 8.71
N GLY A 147 -26.61 -0.38 8.05
CA GLY A 147 -26.53 1.07 7.89
C GLY A 147 -25.64 1.55 6.74
N ASN A 148 -25.46 0.71 5.70
CA ASN A 148 -24.76 1.07 4.45
C ASN A 148 -23.28 1.47 4.64
N ARG A 149 -22.61 0.96 5.68
CA ARG A 149 -21.17 1.16 5.86
C ARG A 149 -20.41 0.08 5.12
N GLU A 150 -19.50 0.47 4.24
CA GLU A 150 -18.68 -0.45 3.45
C GLU A 150 -17.22 -0.37 3.91
N ILE A 151 -16.63 -1.51 4.26
CA ILE A 151 -15.23 -1.58 4.67
C ILE A 151 -14.44 -2.39 3.65
N PRO A 152 -13.45 -1.81 2.97
CA PRO A 152 -12.62 -2.55 2.03
C PRO A 152 -11.77 -3.59 2.78
N LEU A 153 -11.95 -4.86 2.42
CA LEU A 153 -11.20 -5.99 2.95
C LEU A 153 -9.87 -6.17 2.22
N THR A 154 -9.87 -5.94 0.91
CA THR A 154 -8.66 -5.96 0.08
C THR A 154 -8.06 -4.55 -0.05
N ARG A 155 -6.74 -4.48 -0.22
CA ARG A 155 -6.02 -3.20 -0.30
C ARG A 155 -5.96 -2.70 -1.75
N ALA A 156 -5.98 -1.37 -1.92
CA ALA A 156 -5.61 -0.72 -3.18
C ALA A 156 -4.17 -1.10 -3.60
N GLY A 157 -3.98 -1.60 -4.82
CA GLY A 157 -2.68 -2.07 -5.31
C GLY A 157 -2.82 -3.06 -6.45
N GLN A 158 -1.96 -4.09 -6.46
CA GLN A 158 -2.02 -5.17 -7.46
C GLN A 158 -3.39 -5.85 -7.38
N PRO A 159 -4.23 -5.72 -8.42
CA PRO A 159 -5.51 -6.40 -8.44
C PRO A 159 -5.24 -7.89 -8.50
N LEU A 160 -5.84 -8.64 -7.56
CA LEU A 160 -5.92 -10.10 -7.64
C LEU A 160 -6.57 -10.49 -8.98
N SER A 161 -6.37 -11.72 -9.45
CA SER A 161 -7.10 -12.17 -10.64
C SER A 161 -8.60 -12.17 -10.36
N ILE A 162 -9.42 -12.03 -11.41
CA ILE A 162 -10.90 -12.04 -11.28
C ILE A 162 -11.34 -13.31 -10.54
N GLN A 163 -10.80 -14.46 -10.98
CA GLN A 163 -11.05 -15.76 -10.37
C GLN A 163 -10.68 -15.80 -8.89
N GLN A 164 -9.54 -15.24 -8.49
CA GLN A 164 -9.12 -15.20 -7.08
C GLN A 164 -10.09 -14.37 -6.23
N ILE A 165 -10.57 -13.24 -6.76
CA ILE A 165 -11.49 -12.36 -6.04
C ILE A 165 -12.87 -12.99 -5.90
N GLU A 166 -13.39 -13.54 -6.98
CA GLU A 166 -14.67 -14.24 -6.97
C GLU A 166 -14.63 -15.43 -6.01
N THR A 167 -13.55 -16.22 -6.05
CA THR A 167 -13.36 -17.36 -5.14
C THR A 167 -13.30 -16.88 -3.69
N GLN A 168 -12.47 -15.88 -3.38
CA GLN A 168 -12.33 -15.36 -2.03
C GLN A 168 -13.64 -14.74 -1.51
N ALA A 169 -14.37 -14.01 -2.35
CA ALA A 169 -15.64 -13.40 -1.97
C ALA A 169 -16.74 -14.44 -1.76
N ALA A 170 -16.81 -15.48 -2.61
CA ALA A 170 -17.74 -16.58 -2.47
C ALA A 170 -17.46 -17.41 -1.21
N GLU A 171 -16.19 -17.68 -0.90
CA GLU A 171 -15.77 -18.34 0.35
C GLU A 171 -16.18 -17.53 1.57
N LEU A 172 -15.93 -16.22 1.57
CA LEU A 172 -16.32 -15.32 2.65
C LEU A 172 -17.84 -15.25 2.85
N ALA A 173 -18.61 -15.10 1.76
CA ALA A 173 -20.06 -15.05 1.82
C ALA A 173 -20.64 -16.37 2.35
N LYS A 174 -20.09 -17.51 1.91
CA LYS A 174 -20.47 -18.85 2.41
C LYS A 174 -20.11 -19.04 3.88
N PHE A 175 -18.93 -18.58 4.31
CA PHE A 175 -18.47 -18.68 5.68
C PHE A 175 -19.34 -17.86 6.65
N LEU A 176 -19.71 -16.64 6.25
CA LEU A 176 -20.53 -15.73 7.05
C LEU A 176 -22.04 -15.98 6.89
N GLN A 177 -22.46 -16.83 5.95
CA GLN A 177 -23.85 -17.08 5.59
C GLN A 177 -24.61 -15.81 5.17
N VAL A 178 -23.95 -14.93 4.43
CA VAL A 178 -24.51 -13.67 3.91
C VAL A 178 -24.57 -13.68 2.38
N SER A 179 -25.35 -12.76 1.80
CA SER A 179 -25.42 -12.63 0.34
C SER A 179 -24.13 -12.05 -0.24
N LEU A 180 -23.83 -12.45 -1.48
CA LEU A 180 -22.81 -11.83 -2.31
C LEU A 180 -23.49 -10.78 -3.21
N GLU A 181 -23.04 -9.53 -3.14
CA GLU A 181 -23.52 -8.41 -3.94
C GLU A 181 -22.44 -7.98 -4.95
N GLY A 182 -22.85 -7.61 -6.17
CA GLY A 182 -21.93 -7.12 -7.20
C GLY A 182 -21.33 -8.24 -8.06
N ILE A 183 -21.67 -8.19 -9.34
CA ILE A 183 -20.92 -8.72 -10.49
C ILE A 183 -20.93 -7.60 -11.52
#